data_AF-A0A1G3XR54-F1
#
_entry.id   AF-A0A1G3XR54-F1
#
_cell.length_a   1.000
_cell.length_b   1.000
_cell.length_c   1.000
_cell.angle_alpha   90.00
_cell.angle_beta   90.00
_cell.angle_gamma   90.00
#
_symmetry.space_group_name_H-M   'P 1'
#
loop_
_entity.id
_entity.type
_entity.pdbx_description
1 polymer ?
#
loop_
_entity_poly.entity_id
_entity_poly.type
_entity_poly.pdbx_seq_one_letter_code
_entity_poly.pdbx_strand_id
1 'polypeptide(L)'
;MSPDGPVVLEVNPRLTVSYVGLRQVLKQGLAEPMVMAALSGVLPASFETTGFSVFSKLSSTSVKTKVDCCSRVMCPSVKVDGVDLAETLLVSWRASEAEALRLLPAQERMAVEACRK
;
A
#
# COMPACT_ATOMS: atom_id res chain seq x y z
N MET A 1 11.84 14.38 13.08
CA MET A 1 10.89 15.32 12.43
C MET A 1 11.61 16.63 12.22
N SER A 2 11.48 17.25 11.03
CA SER A 2 12.02 18.59 10.81
C SER A 2 11.43 19.55 11.84
N PRO A 3 12.22 20.49 12.41
CA PRO A 3 11.67 21.56 13.27
C PRO A 3 10.58 22.38 12.57
N ASP A 4 10.59 22.41 11.23
CA ASP A 4 9.65 23.18 10.40
C ASP A 4 8.35 22.42 10.08
N GLY A 5 8.18 21.19 10.60
CA GLY A 5 7.00 20.38 10.34
C GLY A 5 6.97 19.72 8.96
N PRO A 6 5.81 19.19 8.53
CA PRO A 6 5.68 18.53 7.24
C PRO A 6 5.74 19.53 6.08
N VAL A 7 6.56 19.25 5.06
CA VAL A 7 6.69 20.07 3.85
C VAL A 7 6.08 19.31 2.67
N VAL A 8 5.30 20.01 1.84
CA VAL A 8 4.75 19.45 0.61
C VAL A 8 5.84 19.42 -0.46
N LEU A 9 6.19 18.21 -0.93
CA LEU A 9 7.18 18.01 -1.99
C LEU A 9 6.53 17.79 -3.37
N GLU A 10 5.50 16.96 -3.41
CA GLU A 10 4.85 16.53 -4.65
C GLU A 10 3.38 16.22 -4.40
N VAL A 11 2.52 16.50 -5.40
CA VAL A 11 1.14 16.03 -5.45
C VAL A 11 1.01 15.03 -6.58
N ASN A 12 0.55 13.82 -6.28
CA ASN A 12 0.24 12.79 -7.26
C ASN A 12 -1.26 12.83 -7.60
N PRO A 13 -1.70 13.45 -8.72
CA PRO A 13 -3.13 13.57 -9.06
C PRO A 13 -3.70 12.28 -9.66
N ARG A 14 -3.29 11.13 -9.12
CA ARG A 14 -3.68 9.78 -9.54
C ARG A 14 -3.54 8.82 -8.37
N LEU A 15 -4.25 7.70 -8.42
CA LEU A 15 -3.99 6.61 -7.49
C LEU A 15 -2.58 6.08 -7.70
N THR A 16 -1.80 6.09 -6.63
CA THR A 16 -0.48 5.49 -6.59
C THR A 16 -0.60 4.03 -6.12
N VAL A 17 0.45 3.24 -6.36
CA VAL A 17 0.48 1.82 -5.97
C VAL A 17 0.23 1.63 -4.48
N SER A 18 0.61 2.58 -3.61
CA SER A 18 0.37 2.51 -2.16
C SER A 18 -1.13 2.47 -1.79
N TYR A 19 -2.04 2.78 -2.71
CA TYR A 19 -3.47 2.54 -2.57
C TYR A 19 -3.80 1.09 -2.17
N VAL A 20 -3.02 0.10 -2.63
CA VAL A 20 -3.26 -1.32 -2.29
C VAL A 20 -3.19 -1.59 -0.79
N GLY A 21 -2.33 -0.86 -0.07
CA GLY A 21 -2.21 -0.93 1.39
C GLY A 21 -3.34 -0.19 2.09
N LEU A 22 -3.68 1.01 1.61
CA LEU A 22 -4.82 1.79 2.13
C LEU A 22 -6.12 1.01 2.07
N ARG A 23 -6.36 0.26 0.99
CA ARG A 23 -7.55 -0.60 0.84
C ARG A 23 -7.66 -1.69 1.92
N GLN A 24 -6.57 -2.12 2.54
CA GLN A 24 -6.62 -3.14 3.60
C GLN A 24 -7.00 -2.56 4.96
N VAL A 25 -6.74 -1.27 5.18
CA VAL A 25 -6.93 -0.62 6.48
C VAL A 25 -8.07 0.37 6.49
N LEU A 26 -8.51 0.87 5.34
CA LEU A 26 -9.71 1.70 5.26
C LEU A 26 -10.96 0.83 5.39
N LYS A 27 -11.89 1.26 6.25
CA LYS A 27 -13.21 0.60 6.35
C LYS A 27 -14.08 0.90 5.13
N GLN A 28 -13.87 2.05 4.50
CA GLN A 28 -14.56 2.45 3.28
C GLN A 28 -13.68 2.22 2.04
N GLY A 29 -14.25 1.74 0.94
CA GLY A 29 -13.53 1.64 -0.32
C GLY A 29 -13.31 3.02 -0.94
N LEU A 30 -12.07 3.47 -1.13
CA LEU A 30 -11.75 4.83 -1.62
C LEU A 30 -12.30 5.14 -3.03
N ALA A 31 -12.51 4.12 -3.87
CA ALA A 31 -12.94 4.30 -5.25
C ALA A 31 -14.33 4.95 -5.34
N GLU A 32 -15.27 4.56 -4.48
CA GLU A 32 -16.63 5.09 -4.49
C GLU A 32 -16.67 6.58 -4.11
N PRO A 33 -16.06 7.04 -3.00
CA PRO A 33 -15.88 8.46 -2.70
C PRO A 33 -15.23 9.26 -3.82
N MET A 34 -14.25 8.70 -4.55
CA MET A 34 -13.63 9.39 -5.68
C MET A 34 -14.63 9.59 -6.83
N VAL A 35 -15.44 8.58 -7.14
CA VAL A 35 -16.48 8.69 -8.17
C VAL A 35 -17.56 9.68 -7.75
N MET A 36 -18.02 9.62 -6.49
CA MET A 36 -19.02 10.55 -5.96
C MET A 36 -18.51 12.00 -5.96
N ALA A 37 -17.25 12.22 -5.56
CA ALA A 37 -16.64 13.53 -5.63
C ALA A 37 -16.58 14.06 -7.08
N ALA A 38 -16.23 13.19 -8.04
CA ALA A 38 -16.11 13.57 -9.45
C ALA A 38 -17.46 13.84 -10.12
N LEU A 39 -18.51 13.07 -9.78
CA LEU A 39 -19.81 13.16 -10.45
C LEU A 39 -20.81 14.09 -9.76
N SER A 40 -20.79 14.15 -8.42
CA SER A 40 -21.78 14.90 -7.64
C SER A 40 -21.18 15.92 -6.68
N GLY A 41 -19.85 16.06 -6.64
CA GLY A 41 -19.17 16.98 -5.71
C GLY A 41 -19.29 16.57 -4.24
N VAL A 42 -19.71 15.33 -3.96
CA VAL A 42 -19.93 14.82 -2.60
C VAL A 42 -18.68 14.14 -2.09
N LEU A 43 -18.15 14.64 -0.98
CA LEU A 43 -17.05 14.02 -0.23
C LEU A 43 -17.58 13.33 1.04
N PRO A 44 -16.95 12.24 1.48
CA PRO A 44 -17.27 11.62 2.76
C PRO A 44 -16.89 12.56 3.90
N ALA A 45 -17.70 12.58 4.96
CA ALA A 45 -17.45 13.40 6.14
C ALA A 45 -16.18 12.96 6.90
N SER A 46 -15.86 11.67 6.86
CA SER A 46 -14.68 11.10 7.48
C SER A 46 -14.27 9.80 6.81
N PHE A 47 -13.01 9.41 7.01
CA PHE A 47 -12.51 8.08 6.72
C PHE A 47 -12.17 7.38 8.03
N GLU A 48 -12.54 6.11 8.15
CA GLU A 48 -12.15 5.28 9.29
C GLU A 48 -11.05 4.31 8.87
N THR A 49 -10.02 4.20 9.69
CA THR A 49 -8.92 3.25 9.49
C THR A 49 -8.89 2.21 10.61
N THR A 50 -8.41 1.02 10.29
CA THR A 50 -8.19 -0.08 11.24
C THR A 50 -6.87 -0.75 10.96
N GLY A 51 -5.95 -0.65 11.91
CA GLY A 51 -4.65 -1.30 11.85
C GLY A 51 -3.64 -0.63 10.92
N PHE A 52 -2.67 -1.42 10.49
CA PHE A 52 -1.52 -1.00 9.70
C PHE A 52 -1.35 -1.93 8.52
N SER A 53 -0.94 -1.37 7.38
CA SER A 53 -0.54 -2.14 6.21
C SER A 53 0.86 -1.75 5.78
N VAL A 54 1.61 -2.76 5.36
CA VAL A 54 2.94 -2.62 4.76
C VAL A 54 2.91 -3.36 3.42
N PHE A 55 3.64 -2.86 2.45
CA PHE A 55 3.79 -3.56 1.17
C PHE A 55 5.24 -3.56 0.73
N SER A 56 5.60 -4.61 0.01
CA SER A 56 6.92 -4.78 -0.58
C SER A 56 6.80 -5.29 -2.01
N LYS A 57 7.77 -4.90 -2.83
CA LYS A 57 7.91 -5.33 -4.21
C LYS A 57 8.72 -6.63 -4.24
N LEU A 58 8.11 -7.71 -4.71
CA LEU A 58 8.74 -9.01 -4.85
C LEU A 58 9.30 -9.19 -6.27
N SER A 59 10.49 -9.77 -6.35
CA SER A 59 10.98 -10.34 -7.61
C SER A 59 10.17 -11.60 -7.95
N SER A 60 9.94 -11.84 -9.25
CA SER A 60 9.21 -13.01 -9.76
C SER A 60 9.80 -14.35 -9.27
N THR A 61 11.10 -14.40 -8.97
CA THR A 61 11.78 -15.58 -8.43
C THR A 61 11.54 -15.85 -6.94
N SER A 62 10.97 -14.89 -6.20
CA SER A 62 10.80 -14.95 -4.74
C SER A 62 9.43 -15.49 -4.30
N VAL A 63 8.50 -15.73 -5.22
CA VAL A 63 7.13 -16.16 -4.90
C VAL A 63 7.07 -17.67 -4.66
N LYS A 64 7.74 -18.12 -3.60
CA LYS A 64 7.59 -19.48 -3.04
C LYS A 64 7.10 -19.47 -1.59
N THR A 65 6.80 -18.30 -1.05
CA THR A 65 6.43 -18.10 0.34
C THR A 65 4.97 -18.47 0.59
N LYS A 66 4.73 -19.24 1.65
CA LYS A 66 3.40 -19.47 2.19
C LYS A 66 2.84 -18.12 2.66
N VAL A 67 1.76 -17.68 2.03
CA VAL A 67 1.11 -16.40 2.34
C VAL A 67 0.19 -16.60 3.54
N ASP A 68 0.38 -15.80 4.58
CA ASP A 68 -0.47 -15.76 5.76
C ASP A 68 -1.89 -15.24 5.42
N CYS A 69 -2.91 -15.56 6.22
CA CYS A 69 -4.30 -15.13 5.99
C CYS A 69 -4.49 -13.61 5.91
N CYS A 70 -3.54 -12.87 6.48
CA CYS A 70 -3.53 -11.42 6.51
C CYS A 70 -2.31 -10.88 5.74
N SER A 71 -2.00 -11.57 4.64
CA SER A 71 -1.13 -11.11 3.57
C SER A 71 -1.75 -11.48 2.23
N ARG A 72 -1.42 -10.73 1.18
CA ARG A 72 -1.91 -10.97 -0.17
C ARG A 72 -0.81 -10.65 -1.17
N VAL A 73 -0.60 -11.57 -2.10
CA VAL A 73 0.21 -11.32 -3.29
C VAL A 73 -0.70 -10.70 -4.35
N MET A 74 -0.30 -9.55 -4.87
CA MET A 74 -1.00 -8.82 -5.91
C MET A 74 -0.07 -8.64 -7.10
N CYS A 75 -0.57 -8.95 -8.30
CA CYS A 75 0.15 -8.69 -9.55
C CYS A 75 -0.66 -7.67 -10.34
N PRO A 76 -0.47 -6.36 -10.14
CA PRO A 76 -0.96 -5.37 -11.07
C PRO A 76 -0.21 -5.54 -12.42
N SER A 77 -0.57 -6.57 -13.19
CA SER A 77 -0.04 -6.78 -14.53
C SER A 77 -0.62 -5.71 -15.44
N VAL A 78 0.24 -4.86 -15.98
CA VAL A 78 -0.11 -3.95 -17.07
C VAL A 78 0.73 -4.35 -18.27
N LYS A 79 0.06 -4.64 -19.39
CA LYS A 79 0.74 -4.79 -20.68
C LYS A 79 0.85 -3.43 -21.32
N VAL A 80 2.07 -2.98 -21.59
CA VAL A 80 2.36 -1.78 -22.39
C VAL A 80 3.19 -2.24 -23.58
N ASP A 81 2.69 -2.00 -24.80
CA ASP A 81 3.37 -2.38 -26.05
C ASP A 81 3.83 -3.85 -26.14
N GLY A 82 3.03 -4.76 -25.57
CA GLY A 82 3.33 -6.20 -25.55
C GLY A 82 4.35 -6.62 -24.50
N VAL A 83 4.95 -5.67 -23.77
CA VAL A 83 5.82 -5.93 -22.61
C VAL A 83 4.96 -6.08 -21.36
N ASP A 84 5.16 -7.17 -20.63
CA ASP A 84 4.51 -7.39 -19.35
C ASP A 84 5.28 -6.63 -18.26
N LEU A 85 4.71 -5.53 -17.79
CA LEU A 85 5.21 -4.81 -16.61
C LEU A 85 4.58 -5.44 -15.36
N ALA A 86 4.89 -6.72 -15.14
CA ALA A 86 4.40 -7.48 -14.00
C ALA A 86 5.26 -7.18 -12.77
N GLU A 87 4.79 -6.30 -11.92
CA GLU A 87 5.33 -6.17 -10.57
C GLU A 87 4.51 -7.00 -9.61
N THR A 88 5.18 -7.83 -8.82
CA THR A 88 4.51 -8.60 -7.76
C THR A 88 4.62 -7.81 -6.46
N LEU A 89 3.50 -7.53 -5.83
CA LEU A 89 3.44 -6.85 -4.54
C LEU A 89 3.00 -7.84 -3.48
N LEU A 90 3.75 -7.92 -2.39
CA LEU A 90 3.27 -8.53 -1.15
C LEU A 90 2.70 -7.42 -0.29
N VAL A 91 1.41 -7.50 0.02
CA VAL A 91 0.72 -6.58 0.93
C VAL A 91 0.37 -7.36 2.18
N SER A 92 0.76 -6.84 3.34
CA SER A 92 0.49 -7.43 4.65
C SER A 92 -0.20 -6.43 5.55
N TRP A 93 -1.06 -6.89 6.45
CA TRP A 93 -1.78 -6.01 7.37
C TRP A 93 -2.06 -6.65 8.74
N ARG A 94 -2.04 -5.84 9.80
CA ARG A 94 -2.26 -6.23 11.21
C ARG A 94 -2.79 -5.09 12.06
N ALA A 95 -3.17 -5.38 13.30
CA ALA A 95 -3.65 -4.37 14.25
C ALA A 95 -2.53 -3.41 14.69
N SER A 96 -1.27 -3.86 14.71
CA SER A 96 -0.10 -3.02 14.98
C SER A 96 0.91 -3.03 13.84
N GLU A 97 1.67 -1.96 13.72
CA GLU A 97 2.72 -1.84 12.70
C GLU A 97 3.81 -2.90 12.87
N ALA A 98 4.23 -3.16 14.11
CA ALA A 98 5.26 -4.15 14.42
C ALA A 98 4.84 -5.56 13.95
N GLU A 99 3.56 -5.91 14.12
CA GLU A 99 3.02 -7.18 13.62
C GLU A 99 2.94 -7.20 12.08
N ALA A 100 2.57 -6.09 11.44
CA ALA A 100 2.52 -6.00 9.99
C ALA A 100 3.90 -6.18 9.37
N LEU A 101 4.93 -5.53 9.93
CA LEU A 101 6.33 -5.64 9.50
C LEU A 101 6.87 -7.06 9.63
N ARG A 102 6.49 -7.81 10.67
CA ARG A 102 6.92 -9.22 10.88
C ARG A 102 6.49 -10.16 9.75
N LEU A 103 5.59 -9.74 8.86
CA LEU A 103 5.10 -10.55 7.74
C LEU A 103 5.87 -10.29 6.45
N LEU A 104 6.63 -9.20 6.38
CA LEU A 104 7.50 -8.93 5.24
C LEU A 104 8.69 -9.90 5.22
N PRO A 105 9.36 -10.12 4.07
CA PRO A 105 10.66 -10.77 4.04
C PRO A 105 11.69 -10.04 4.92
N ALA A 106 12.65 -10.76 5.51
CA ALA A 106 13.62 -10.17 6.45
C ALA A 106 14.42 -9.01 5.83
N GLN A 107 14.80 -9.12 4.56
CA GLN A 107 15.52 -8.08 3.83
C GLN A 107 14.72 -6.76 3.76
N GLU A 108 13.42 -6.87 3.51
CA GLU A 108 12.49 -5.74 3.39
C GLU A 108 12.24 -5.08 4.75
N ARG A 109 12.14 -5.88 5.82
CA ARG A 109 12.03 -5.37 7.20
C ARG A 109 13.23 -4.50 7.59
N MET A 110 14.44 -4.99 7.32
CA MET A 110 15.67 -4.26 7.64
C MET A 110 15.75 -2.93 6.90
N ALA A 111 15.29 -2.87 5.64
CA ALA A 111 15.25 -1.62 4.88
C ALA A 111 14.33 -0.58 5.54
N VAL A 112 13.13 -1.00 5.98
CA VAL A 112 12.19 -0.10 6.68
C VAL A 112 12.76 0.38 8.02
N GLU A 113 13.40 -0.50 8.78
CA GLU A 113 14.02 -0.15 10.06
C GLU A 113 15.22 0.79 9.89
N ALA A 114 15.98 0.66 8.80
CA ALA A 114 17.11 1.54 8.49
C ALA A 114 16.66 2.98 8.17
N CYS A 115 15.52 3.15 7.50
CA CYS A 115 14.95 4.48 7.18
C CYS A 115 14.38 5.24 8.39
N ARG A 116 14.29 4.61 9.56
CA ARG A 116 13.77 5.22 10.80
C ARG A 116 14.84 5.92 11.65
N LYS A 117 16.12 5.72 11.34
CA LYS A 117 17.25 6.35 12.04
C LYS A 117 17.54 7.71 11.44
#